data_AF-A0A8R1EGB2-F1
#
_entry.id   AF-A0A8R1EGB2-F1
#
_cell.length_a   1.000
_cell.length_b   1.000
_cell.length_c   1.000
_cell.angle_alpha   90.00
_cell.angle_beta   90.00
_cell.angle_gamma   90.00
#
_symmetry.space_group_name_H-M   'P 1'
#
loop_
_entity.id
_entity.type
_entity.pdbx_description
1 polymer ?
#
loop_
_entity_poly.entity_id
_entity_poly.type
_entity_poly.pdbx_seq_one_letter_code
_entity_poly.pdbx_strand_id
1 'polypeptide(L)'
;QREILKTQSDLGFATKLDKGYDEYVSYVFAEKAKYYLESKNTWNAIALEHQAVQRDIEAKSVDYDETEQKIRNIEREIEGLKQARQELGHDEIVDLDDTLQSARQELTRISKDKSDKINRYELKKKSLTDLNNERRNIENELWAIEKELKIALESLEELGMDSAFEDIYLAFSDHFKRNEKNGNYIFSNWDSEIRIRLQRLGVLLKQIKELDQKKRDLDGMRQQIEEKQDVLENEREKRTTLANIYDMERNNAYIELENWINELTTLVLSSNSSTSVKRMINGYLENVTEEQLMSPISGEREEQVSQCLKEQASLEAQMQSKVEERDLTEEEIVVLEGTDEIEPELPVAKQNQLREFKDKGIPYVPFY
;
A
#
# COMPACT_ATOMS: atom_id res chain seq x y z
N GLN A 1 0.75 11.39 11.15
CA GLN A 1 -0.33 10.83 10.30
C GLN A 1 0.00 9.45 9.75
N ARG A 2 1.16 9.21 9.10
CA ARG A 2 1.57 7.85 8.67
C ARG A 2 1.70 6.84 9.82
N GLU A 3 2.28 7.24 10.96
CA GLU A 3 2.37 6.38 12.14
C GLU A 3 0.99 6.06 12.74
N ILE A 4 0.06 7.02 12.73
CA ILE A 4 -1.32 6.85 13.21
C ILE A 4 -2.10 5.86 12.33
N LEU A 5 -1.89 5.90 11.01
CA LEU A 5 -2.49 4.93 10.07
C LEU A 5 -1.88 3.53 10.21
N LYS A 6 -0.58 3.44 10.54
CA LYS A 6 0.11 2.17 10.78
C LYS A 6 -0.36 1.54 12.09
N THR A 7 -0.45 2.31 13.17
CA THR A 7 -1.00 1.83 14.45
C THR A 7 -2.48 1.47 14.36
N GLN A 8 -3.30 2.18 13.58
CA GLN A 8 -4.69 1.78 13.31
C GLN A 8 -4.79 0.48 12.51
N SER A 9 -3.89 0.27 11.53
CA SER A 9 -3.81 -0.98 10.78
C SER A 9 -3.38 -2.16 11.65
N ASP A 10 -2.39 -1.94 12.53
CA ASP A 10 -1.86 -2.95 13.44
C ASP A 10 -2.91 -3.31 14.52
N LEU A 11 -3.67 -2.32 15.03
CA LEU A 11 -4.85 -2.56 15.88
C LEU A 11 -5.94 -3.35 15.16
N GLY A 12 -6.18 -3.03 13.88
CA GLY A 12 -7.12 -3.75 13.02
C GLY A 12 -6.69 -5.17 12.67
N PHE A 13 -5.40 -5.50 12.81
CA PHE A 13 -4.86 -6.85 12.62
C PHE A 13 -4.87 -7.64 13.93
N ALA A 14 -4.50 -7.01 15.05
CA ALA A 14 -4.59 -7.59 16.39
C ALA A 14 -6.04 -8.00 16.73
N THR A 15 -7.00 -7.10 16.53
CA THR A 15 -8.44 -7.39 16.71
C THR A 15 -9.00 -8.51 15.81
N LYS A 16 -8.33 -8.82 14.70
CA LYS A 16 -8.69 -9.95 13.81
C LYS A 16 -8.02 -11.25 14.23
N LEU A 17 -6.82 -11.18 14.80
CA LEU A 17 -6.10 -12.32 15.36
C LEU A 17 -6.78 -12.81 16.64
N ASP A 18 -7.21 -11.88 17.49
CA ASP A 18 -8.00 -12.17 18.70
C ASP A 18 -9.29 -12.94 18.33
N LYS A 19 -10.03 -12.48 17.32
CA LYS A 19 -11.23 -13.18 16.82
C LYS A 19 -10.98 -14.61 16.34
N GLY A 20 -9.86 -14.87 15.68
CA GLY A 20 -9.51 -16.23 15.23
C GLY A 20 -9.15 -17.15 16.39
N TYR A 21 -8.62 -16.58 17.47
CA TYR A 21 -8.30 -17.30 18.70
C TYR A 21 -9.57 -17.60 19.52
N ASP A 22 -10.52 -16.67 19.57
CA ASP A 22 -11.83 -16.84 20.22
C ASP A 22 -12.66 -17.99 19.63
N GLU A 23 -12.61 -18.16 18.31
CA GLU A 23 -13.30 -19.23 17.59
C GLU A 23 -12.69 -20.61 17.89
N TYR A 24 -11.37 -20.67 18.04
CA TYR A 24 -10.67 -21.88 18.48
C TYR A 24 -11.05 -22.25 19.92
N VAL A 25 -11.09 -21.28 20.83
CA VAL A 25 -11.50 -21.50 22.23
C VAL A 25 -12.96 -21.96 22.33
N SER A 26 -13.86 -21.36 21.54
CA SER A 26 -15.26 -21.78 21.46
C SER A 26 -15.42 -23.22 20.98
N TYR A 27 -14.63 -23.61 19.97
CA TYR A 27 -14.60 -24.99 19.47
C TYR A 27 -14.09 -25.96 20.54
N VAL A 28 -12.97 -25.63 21.20
CA VAL A 28 -12.40 -26.45 22.29
C VAL A 28 -13.41 -26.60 23.42
N PHE A 29 -14.11 -25.53 23.81
CA PHE A 29 -15.16 -25.60 24.82
C PHE A 29 -16.28 -26.58 24.42
N ALA A 30 -16.80 -26.47 23.20
CA ALA A 30 -17.87 -27.35 22.72
C ALA A 30 -17.44 -28.82 22.68
N GLU A 31 -16.20 -29.08 22.25
CA GLU A 31 -15.63 -30.42 22.24
C GLU A 31 -15.49 -31.01 23.66
N LYS A 32 -14.96 -30.22 24.61
CA LYS A 32 -14.83 -30.67 26.02
C LYS A 32 -16.18 -30.87 26.70
N ALA A 33 -17.15 -29.99 26.44
CA ALA A 33 -18.52 -30.13 26.96
C ALA A 33 -19.21 -31.39 26.44
N LYS A 34 -18.98 -31.74 25.17
CA LYS A 34 -19.49 -32.99 24.60
C LYS A 34 -18.89 -34.21 25.30
N TYR A 35 -17.56 -34.26 25.46
CA TYR A 35 -16.92 -35.37 26.17
C TYR A 35 -17.39 -35.49 27.62
N TYR A 36 -17.59 -34.37 28.32
CA TYR A 36 -18.16 -34.37 29.67
C TYR A 36 -19.54 -35.06 29.72
N LEU A 37 -20.44 -34.69 28.79
CA LEU A 37 -21.78 -35.25 28.74
C LEU A 37 -21.77 -36.75 28.40
N GLU A 38 -20.91 -37.17 27.47
CA GLU A 38 -20.73 -38.58 27.13
C GLU A 38 -20.22 -39.37 28.34
N SER A 39 -19.17 -38.91 29.01
CA SER A 39 -18.63 -39.53 30.23
C SER A 39 -19.63 -39.53 31.40
N LYS A 40 -20.49 -38.51 31.49
CA LYS A 40 -21.54 -38.44 32.53
C LYS A 40 -22.64 -39.46 32.28
N ASN A 41 -23.00 -39.66 31.01
CA ASN A 41 -23.99 -40.65 30.63
C ASN A 41 -23.48 -42.08 30.85
N THR A 42 -22.20 -42.35 30.53
CA THR A 42 -21.58 -43.65 30.85
C THR A 42 -21.47 -43.87 32.36
N TRP A 43 -21.07 -42.85 33.13
CA TRP A 43 -21.06 -42.92 34.59
C TRP A 43 -22.43 -43.26 35.18
N ASN A 44 -23.49 -42.59 34.72
CA ASN A 44 -24.86 -42.86 35.16
C ASN A 44 -25.31 -44.29 34.84
N ALA A 45 -24.96 -44.82 33.66
CA ALA A 45 -25.26 -46.18 33.27
C ALA A 45 -24.55 -47.20 34.18
N ILE A 46 -23.25 -47.01 34.43
CA ILE A 46 -22.47 -47.86 35.33
C ILE A 46 -22.95 -47.75 36.78
N ALA A 47 -23.37 -46.57 37.23
CA ALA A 47 -23.92 -46.38 38.57
C ALA A 47 -25.22 -47.18 38.77
N LEU A 48 -26.09 -47.20 37.75
CA LEU A 48 -27.31 -48.02 37.76
C LEU A 48 -26.98 -49.52 37.77
N GLU A 49 -26.01 -49.95 36.97
CA GLU A 49 -25.56 -51.35 36.92
C GLU A 49 -24.93 -51.79 38.24
N HIS A 50 -24.06 -50.97 38.83
CA HIS A 50 -23.51 -51.19 40.16
C HIS A 50 -24.61 -51.35 41.21
N GLN A 51 -25.65 -50.51 41.17
CA GLN A 51 -26.77 -50.61 42.11
C GLN A 51 -27.57 -51.92 41.89
N ALA A 52 -27.73 -52.38 40.66
CA ALA A 52 -28.37 -53.66 40.34
C ALA A 52 -27.55 -54.85 40.86
N VAL A 53 -26.24 -54.87 40.60
CA VAL A 53 -25.32 -55.92 41.08
C VAL A 53 -25.26 -55.98 42.61
N GLN A 54 -25.29 -54.82 43.27
CA GLN A 54 -25.30 -54.74 44.74
C GLN A 54 -26.55 -55.40 45.33
N ARG A 55 -27.75 -55.12 44.78
CA ARG A 55 -28.99 -55.79 45.22
C ARG A 55 -28.93 -57.30 44.98
N ASP A 56 -28.32 -57.70 43.87
CA ASP A 56 -28.14 -59.11 43.51
C ASP A 56 -27.20 -59.85 44.48
N ILE A 57 -26.17 -59.17 44.99
CA ILE A 57 -25.27 -59.69 46.02
C ILE A 57 -26.00 -59.85 47.36
N GLU A 58 -26.78 -58.85 47.76
CA GLU A 58 -27.58 -58.90 48.98
C GLU A 58 -28.59 -60.06 48.94
N ALA A 59 -29.30 -60.24 47.83
CA ALA A 59 -30.21 -61.38 47.65
C ALA A 59 -29.47 -62.74 47.73
N LYS A 60 -28.27 -62.84 47.15
CA LYS A 60 -27.47 -64.07 47.19
C LYS A 60 -26.82 -64.33 48.55
N SER A 61 -26.57 -63.31 49.37
CA SER A 61 -26.10 -63.49 50.75
C SER A 61 -27.19 -64.12 51.60
N VAL A 62 -28.45 -63.69 51.45
CA VAL A 62 -29.60 -64.29 52.13
C VAL A 62 -29.75 -65.77 51.71
N ASP A 63 -29.70 -66.06 50.41
CA ASP A 63 -29.72 -67.44 49.90
C ASP A 63 -28.58 -68.31 50.48
N TYR A 64 -27.41 -67.72 50.73
CA TYR A 64 -26.25 -68.39 51.30
C TYR A 64 -26.49 -68.74 52.78
N ASP A 65 -26.93 -67.76 53.57
CA ASP A 65 -27.22 -67.91 55.01
C ASP A 65 -28.30 -68.98 55.25
N GLU A 66 -29.34 -69.02 54.42
CA GLU A 66 -30.37 -70.07 54.47
C GLU A 66 -29.79 -71.47 54.22
N THR A 67 -28.92 -71.62 53.23
CA THR A 67 -28.24 -72.91 52.99
C THR A 67 -27.28 -73.29 54.11
N GLU A 68 -26.62 -72.33 54.74
CA GLU A 68 -25.75 -72.60 55.88
C GLU A 68 -26.56 -73.08 57.10
N GLN A 69 -27.74 -72.52 57.34
CA GLN A 69 -28.66 -73.01 58.37
C GLN A 69 -29.14 -74.43 58.07
N LYS A 70 -29.48 -74.76 56.81
CA LYS A 70 -29.87 -76.12 56.41
C LYS A 70 -28.75 -77.14 56.68
N ILE A 71 -27.50 -76.80 56.37
CA ILE A 71 -26.35 -77.66 56.69
C ILE A 71 -26.26 -77.91 58.20
N ARG A 72 -26.30 -76.85 59.01
CA ARG A 72 -26.21 -76.98 60.48
C ARG A 72 -27.33 -77.85 61.06
N ASN A 73 -28.54 -77.79 60.49
CA ASN A 73 -29.66 -78.63 60.91
C ASN A 73 -29.43 -80.10 60.56
N ILE A 74 -28.97 -80.39 59.34
CA ILE A 74 -28.68 -81.76 58.90
C ILE A 74 -27.47 -82.35 59.67
N GLU A 75 -26.46 -81.55 59.97
CA GLU A 75 -25.34 -81.99 60.82
C GLU A 75 -25.80 -82.40 62.22
N ARG A 76 -26.73 -81.65 62.82
CA ARG A 76 -27.35 -82.01 64.10
C ARG A 76 -28.20 -83.28 63.99
N GLU A 77 -28.93 -83.44 62.90
CA GLU A 77 -29.74 -84.63 62.63
C GLU A 77 -28.87 -85.88 62.48
N ILE A 78 -27.77 -85.79 61.72
CA ILE A 78 -26.77 -86.87 61.61
C ILE A 78 -26.19 -87.23 62.97
N GLU A 79 -25.87 -86.24 63.81
CA GLU A 79 -25.32 -86.51 65.14
C GLU A 79 -26.36 -87.16 66.06
N GLY A 80 -27.63 -86.72 66.00
CA GLY A 80 -28.74 -87.36 66.71
C GLY A 80 -28.97 -88.81 66.25
N LEU A 81 -28.93 -89.08 64.95
CA LEU A 81 -29.04 -90.44 64.39
C LEU A 81 -27.86 -91.33 64.83
N LYS A 82 -26.63 -90.81 64.88
CA LYS A 82 -25.49 -91.57 65.42
C LYS A 82 -25.66 -91.93 66.89
N GLN A 83 -26.22 -91.03 67.70
CA GLN A 83 -26.51 -91.29 69.11
C GLN A 83 -27.61 -92.35 69.26
N ALA A 84 -28.71 -92.22 68.52
CA ALA A 84 -29.78 -93.23 68.50
C ALA A 84 -29.27 -94.62 68.07
N ARG A 85 -28.31 -94.69 67.13
CA ARG A 85 -27.67 -95.95 66.71
C ARG A 85 -26.95 -96.66 67.86
N GLN A 86 -26.39 -95.91 68.82
CA GLN A 86 -25.71 -96.50 69.97
C GLN A 86 -26.68 -97.16 70.95
N GLU A 87 -27.98 -96.86 70.86
CA GLU A 87 -29.02 -97.27 71.81
C GLU A 87 -29.93 -98.41 71.29
N LEU A 88 -29.88 -98.77 70.00
CA LEU A 88 -30.86 -99.66 69.33
C LEU A 88 -30.32 -101.06 68.97
N GLY A 89 -31.23 -102.04 68.75
CA GLY A 89 -30.93 -103.44 68.42
C GLY A 89 -30.88 -103.75 66.91
N HIS A 90 -30.42 -104.97 66.54
CA HIS A 90 -29.95 -105.31 65.18
C HIS A 90 -30.88 -104.97 64.00
N ASP A 91 -32.20 -105.14 64.14
CA ASP A 91 -33.17 -104.86 63.06
C ASP A 91 -33.46 -103.35 62.91
N GLU A 92 -33.48 -102.59 64.02
CA GLU A 92 -33.66 -101.13 64.01
C GLU A 92 -32.38 -100.40 63.53
N ILE A 93 -31.22 -101.05 63.63
CA ILE A 93 -29.94 -100.51 63.15
C ILE A 93 -29.91 -100.38 61.62
N VAL A 94 -30.59 -101.27 60.88
CA VAL A 94 -30.56 -101.26 59.40
C VAL A 94 -31.33 -100.06 58.84
N ASP A 95 -32.56 -99.84 59.31
CA ASP A 95 -33.37 -98.67 58.93
C ASP A 95 -32.67 -97.36 59.34
N LEU A 96 -31.96 -97.38 60.47
CA LEU A 96 -31.18 -96.23 60.92
C LEU A 96 -29.92 -96.00 60.07
N ASP A 97 -29.23 -97.04 59.61
CA ASP A 97 -28.08 -96.90 58.70
C ASP A 97 -28.51 -96.39 57.31
N ASP A 98 -29.67 -96.83 56.80
CA ASP A 98 -30.24 -96.32 55.54
C ASP A 98 -30.60 -94.82 55.65
N THR A 99 -31.22 -94.40 56.75
CA THR A 99 -31.53 -92.98 56.99
C THR A 99 -30.26 -92.14 57.19
N LEU A 100 -29.25 -92.65 57.89
CA LEU A 100 -27.95 -91.99 58.07
C LEU A 100 -27.19 -91.89 56.74
N GLN A 101 -27.26 -92.91 55.89
CA GLN A 101 -26.68 -92.90 54.55
C GLN A 101 -27.39 -91.89 53.63
N SER A 102 -28.73 -91.81 53.69
CA SER A 102 -29.50 -90.78 52.98
C SER A 102 -29.11 -89.36 53.45
N ALA A 103 -29.02 -89.14 54.76
CA ALA A 103 -28.61 -87.83 55.31
C ALA A 103 -27.17 -87.45 54.91
N ARG A 104 -26.24 -88.41 54.81
CA ARG A 104 -24.87 -88.17 54.29
C ARG A 104 -24.86 -87.82 52.80
N GLN A 105 -25.69 -88.46 52.00
CA GLN A 105 -25.85 -88.12 50.58
C GLN A 105 -26.46 -86.72 50.41
N GLU A 106 -27.40 -86.35 51.26
CA GLU A 106 -28.00 -85.01 51.25
C GLU A 106 -27.00 -83.94 51.70
N LEU A 107 -26.19 -84.22 52.72
CA LEU A 107 -25.12 -83.32 53.17
C LEU A 107 -24.05 -83.10 52.09
N THR A 108 -23.64 -84.16 51.38
CA THR A 108 -22.68 -84.04 50.26
C THR A 108 -23.26 -83.28 49.07
N ARG A 109 -24.55 -83.43 48.79
CA ARG A 109 -25.24 -82.61 47.79
C ARG A 109 -25.28 -81.14 48.19
N ILE A 110 -25.66 -80.84 49.43
CA ILE A 110 -25.77 -79.45 49.91
C ILE A 110 -24.39 -78.80 50.05
N SER A 111 -23.35 -79.54 50.42
CA SER A 111 -21.98 -79.00 50.48
C SER A 111 -21.47 -78.62 49.08
N LYS A 112 -21.81 -79.40 48.05
CA LYS A 112 -21.54 -79.06 46.65
C LYS A 112 -22.33 -77.83 46.19
N ASP A 113 -23.61 -77.74 46.53
CA ASP A 113 -24.42 -76.54 46.26
C ASP A 113 -23.84 -75.30 46.96
N LYS A 114 -23.31 -75.44 48.18
CA LYS A 114 -22.61 -74.37 48.89
C LYS A 114 -21.35 -73.94 48.16
N SER A 115 -20.52 -74.88 47.70
CA SER A 115 -19.30 -74.54 46.94
C SER A 115 -19.62 -73.80 45.64
N ASP A 116 -20.67 -74.23 44.93
CA ASP A 116 -21.09 -73.58 43.68
C ASP A 116 -21.65 -72.17 43.93
N LYS A 117 -22.40 -71.97 45.02
CA LYS A 117 -22.85 -70.64 45.46
C LYS A 117 -21.67 -69.72 45.84
N ILE A 118 -20.68 -70.23 46.58
CA ILE A 118 -19.47 -69.47 46.94
C ILE A 118 -18.71 -69.03 45.69
N ASN A 119 -18.51 -69.94 44.73
CA ASN A 119 -17.86 -69.61 43.46
C ASN A 119 -18.60 -68.51 42.69
N ARG A 120 -19.95 -68.58 42.62
CA ARG A 120 -20.77 -67.52 42.00
C ARG A 120 -20.69 -66.19 42.74
N TYR A 121 -20.68 -66.23 44.08
CA TYR A 121 -20.53 -65.03 44.91
C TYR A 121 -19.18 -64.35 44.69
N GLU A 122 -18.07 -65.09 44.73
CA GLU A 122 -16.73 -64.56 44.48
C GLU A 122 -16.59 -63.97 43.07
N LEU A 123 -17.22 -64.59 42.06
CA LEU A 123 -17.22 -64.09 40.69
C LEU A 123 -18.00 -62.76 40.56
N LYS A 124 -19.16 -62.64 41.21
CA LYS A 124 -19.92 -61.37 41.29
C LYS A 124 -19.18 -60.30 42.10
N LYS A 125 -18.52 -60.68 43.20
CA LYS A 125 -17.72 -59.77 44.02
C LYS A 125 -16.56 -59.18 43.22
N LYS A 126 -15.88 -59.99 42.41
CA LYS A 126 -14.85 -59.51 41.45
C LYS A 126 -15.45 -58.55 40.41
N SER A 127 -16.58 -58.90 39.81
CA SER A 127 -17.29 -58.00 38.88
C SER A 127 -17.67 -56.67 39.53
N LEU A 128 -18.11 -56.67 40.79
CA LEU A 128 -18.39 -55.43 41.54
C LEU A 128 -17.13 -54.61 41.79
N THR A 129 -16.00 -55.24 42.13
CA THR A 129 -14.74 -54.51 42.29
C THR A 129 -14.26 -53.90 40.96
N ASP A 130 -14.45 -54.61 39.84
CA ASP A 130 -14.08 -54.11 38.51
C ASP A 130 -14.97 -52.92 38.11
N LEU A 131 -16.29 -53.01 38.28
CA LEU A 131 -17.23 -51.92 38.05
C LEU A 131 -16.93 -50.71 38.95
N ASN A 132 -16.50 -50.93 40.19
CA ASN A 132 -16.17 -49.82 41.11
C ASN A 132 -14.86 -49.13 40.72
N ASN A 133 -13.89 -49.88 40.19
CA ASN A 133 -12.68 -49.31 39.61
C ASN A 133 -13.00 -48.52 38.33
N GLU A 134 -13.85 -49.04 37.46
CA GLU A 134 -14.31 -48.34 36.25
C GLU A 134 -15.08 -47.07 36.61
N ARG A 135 -15.97 -47.12 37.61
CA ARG A 135 -16.67 -45.95 38.14
C ARG A 135 -15.70 -44.88 38.62
N ARG A 136 -14.66 -45.25 39.38
CA ARG A 136 -13.63 -44.32 39.84
C ARG A 136 -12.83 -43.72 38.68
N ASN A 137 -12.52 -44.50 37.66
CA ASN A 137 -11.82 -43.99 36.47
C ASN A 137 -12.67 -42.94 35.75
N ILE A 138 -13.95 -43.22 35.51
CA ILE A 138 -14.85 -42.26 34.88
C ILE A 138 -15.09 -41.04 35.77
N GLU A 139 -15.15 -41.20 37.09
CA GLU A 139 -15.26 -40.09 38.04
C GLU A 139 -14.03 -39.16 37.96
N ASN A 140 -12.82 -39.74 37.82
CA ASN A 140 -11.60 -38.97 37.60
C ASN A 140 -11.59 -38.28 36.23
N GLU A 141 -12.05 -38.94 35.17
CA GLU A 141 -12.18 -38.36 33.83
C GLU A 141 -13.18 -37.21 33.83
N LEU A 142 -14.35 -37.40 34.45
CA LEU A 142 -15.36 -36.36 34.62
C LEU A 142 -14.80 -35.14 35.34
N TRP A 143 -14.06 -35.35 36.43
CA TRP A 143 -13.43 -34.27 37.17
C TRP A 143 -12.38 -33.52 36.32
N ALA A 144 -11.59 -34.25 35.54
CA ALA A 144 -10.61 -33.65 34.64
C ALA A 144 -11.30 -32.80 33.54
N ILE A 145 -12.35 -33.33 32.92
CA ILE A 145 -13.09 -32.62 31.88
C ILE A 145 -13.86 -31.42 32.48
N GLU A 146 -14.45 -31.55 33.66
CA GLU A 146 -15.13 -30.44 34.35
C GLU A 146 -14.15 -29.29 34.65
N LYS A 147 -12.91 -29.62 35.03
CA LYS A 147 -11.85 -28.63 35.21
C LYS A 147 -11.49 -27.94 33.89
N GLU A 148 -11.34 -28.69 32.81
CA GLU A 148 -11.05 -28.13 31.48
C GLU A 148 -12.20 -27.26 30.96
N LEU A 149 -13.45 -27.71 31.16
CA LEU A 149 -14.67 -26.98 30.84
C LEU A 149 -14.72 -25.63 31.56
N LYS A 150 -14.37 -25.63 32.86
CA LYS A 150 -14.33 -24.42 33.67
C LYS A 150 -13.28 -23.43 33.16
N ILE A 151 -12.07 -23.90 32.85
CA ILE A 151 -11.00 -23.08 32.27
C ILE A 151 -11.44 -22.48 30.93
N ALA A 152 -12.10 -23.28 30.10
CA ALA A 152 -12.60 -22.81 28.81
C ALA A 152 -13.75 -21.80 28.95
N LEU A 153 -14.64 -21.93 29.95
CA LEU A 153 -15.64 -20.91 30.28
C LEU A 153 -15.03 -19.60 30.77
N GLU A 154 -14.02 -19.68 31.66
CA GLU A 154 -13.31 -18.51 32.18
C GLU A 154 -12.57 -17.79 31.05
N SER A 155 -11.90 -18.53 30.15
CA SER A 155 -11.26 -17.94 28.97
C SER A 155 -12.27 -17.30 28.03
N LEU A 156 -13.44 -17.91 27.83
CA LEU A 156 -14.49 -17.35 26.98
C LEU A 156 -15.13 -16.09 27.60
N GLU A 157 -15.19 -16.02 28.94
CA GLU A 157 -15.66 -14.85 29.69
C GLU A 157 -14.70 -13.67 29.56
N GLU A 158 -13.40 -13.91 29.75
CA GLU A 158 -12.34 -12.90 29.59
C GLU A 158 -12.35 -12.33 28.16
N LEU A 159 -12.36 -13.21 27.15
CA LEU A 159 -12.38 -12.81 25.75
C LEU A 159 -13.69 -12.11 25.34
N GLY A 160 -14.83 -12.55 25.88
CA GLY A 160 -16.14 -11.93 25.63
C GLY A 160 -16.21 -10.49 26.16
N MET A 161 -15.62 -10.23 27.32
CA MET A 161 -15.52 -8.90 27.93
C MET A 161 -14.56 -7.98 27.13
N ASP A 162 -13.41 -8.50 26.71
CA ASP A 162 -12.39 -7.69 26.02
C ASP A 162 -12.79 -7.30 24.58
N SER A 163 -13.68 -8.06 23.93
CA SER A 163 -13.99 -7.90 22.50
C SER A 163 -15.35 -7.23 22.20
N ALA A 164 -16.00 -6.62 23.20
CA ALA A 164 -17.30 -5.94 23.08
C ALA A 164 -18.44 -6.84 22.55
N PHE A 165 -18.36 -8.15 22.84
CA PHE A 165 -19.36 -9.16 22.49
C PHE A 165 -19.97 -9.82 23.74
N GLU A 166 -20.12 -9.04 24.81
CA GLU A 166 -20.68 -9.46 26.10
C GLU A 166 -22.04 -10.16 25.94
N ASP A 167 -22.87 -9.70 25.00
CA ASP A 167 -24.18 -10.29 24.68
C ASP A 167 -24.10 -11.78 24.31
N ILE A 168 -23.01 -12.20 23.68
CA ILE A 168 -22.77 -13.57 23.20
C ILE A 168 -22.30 -14.44 24.35
N TYR A 169 -21.35 -13.94 25.14
CA TYR A 169 -20.92 -14.59 26.36
C TYR A 169 -22.13 -14.83 27.29
N LEU A 170 -22.91 -13.77 27.55
CA LEU A 170 -24.08 -13.85 28.40
C LEU A 170 -25.10 -14.83 27.85
N ALA A 171 -25.43 -14.76 26.55
CA ALA A 171 -26.40 -15.68 25.94
C ALA A 171 -25.94 -17.15 26.02
N PHE A 172 -24.64 -17.42 25.82
CA PHE A 172 -24.12 -18.79 25.75
C PHE A 172 -23.77 -19.39 27.11
N SER A 173 -23.07 -18.63 27.96
CA SER A 173 -22.71 -19.01 29.33
C SER A 173 -23.97 -19.25 30.16
N ASP A 174 -24.96 -18.35 30.11
CA ASP A 174 -26.22 -18.57 30.83
C ASP A 174 -27.00 -19.76 30.27
N HIS A 175 -27.10 -19.89 28.94
CA HIS A 175 -27.89 -20.96 28.34
C HIS A 175 -27.28 -22.34 28.62
N PHE A 176 -25.94 -22.46 28.59
CA PHE A 176 -25.25 -23.68 28.99
C PHE A 176 -25.42 -23.95 30.49
N LYS A 177 -25.10 -23.00 31.38
CA LYS A 177 -25.22 -23.16 32.85
C LYS A 177 -26.64 -23.52 33.30
N ARG A 178 -27.67 -23.02 32.61
CA ARG A 178 -29.08 -23.33 32.92
C ARG A 178 -29.50 -24.74 32.49
N ASN A 179 -28.88 -25.29 31.44
CA ASN A 179 -29.31 -26.54 30.81
C ASN A 179 -28.35 -27.72 31.02
N GLU A 180 -27.14 -27.49 31.52
CA GLU A 180 -26.13 -28.52 31.81
C GLU A 180 -26.68 -29.64 32.73
N LYS A 181 -27.52 -29.27 33.69
CA LYS A 181 -28.13 -30.22 34.64
C LYS A 181 -29.08 -31.21 33.97
N ASN A 182 -29.63 -30.87 32.81
CA ASN A 182 -30.62 -31.68 32.10
C ASN A 182 -29.98 -32.73 31.18
N GLY A 183 -28.66 -32.74 31.00
CA GLY A 183 -27.91 -33.75 30.25
C GLY A 183 -28.09 -33.75 28.73
N ASN A 184 -29.16 -33.12 28.21
CA ASN A 184 -29.51 -33.07 26.79
C ASN A 184 -29.37 -31.66 26.22
N TYR A 185 -28.18 -31.07 26.30
CA TYR A 185 -27.92 -29.78 25.66
C TYR A 185 -27.68 -29.96 24.15
N ILE A 186 -28.44 -29.24 23.32
CA ILE A 186 -28.33 -29.32 21.86
C ILE A 186 -27.49 -28.15 21.33
N PHE A 187 -26.33 -28.46 20.75
CA PHE A 187 -25.40 -27.48 20.18
C PHE A 187 -25.78 -26.99 18.76
N SER A 188 -26.93 -27.36 18.20
CA SER A 188 -27.26 -26.99 16.79
C SER A 188 -27.33 -25.47 16.57
N ASN A 189 -27.79 -24.72 17.57
CA ASN A 189 -27.85 -23.26 17.47
C ASN A 189 -26.44 -22.66 17.42
N TRP A 190 -25.50 -23.20 18.20
CA TRP A 190 -24.09 -22.83 18.14
C TRP A 190 -23.50 -23.08 16.76
N ASP A 191 -23.68 -24.28 16.21
CA ASP A 191 -23.15 -24.64 14.89
C ASP A 191 -23.68 -23.73 13.78
N SER A 192 -24.91 -23.24 13.92
CA SER A 192 -25.53 -22.31 12.97
C SER A 192 -24.96 -20.90 13.08
N GLU A 193 -24.80 -20.37 14.29
CA GLU A 193 -24.24 -19.03 14.52
C GLU A 193 -22.75 -18.97 14.16
N ILE A 194 -21.98 -20.02 14.48
CA ILE A 194 -20.59 -20.17 14.07
C ILE A 194 -20.48 -20.18 12.55
N ARG A 195 -21.32 -20.95 11.84
CA ARG A 195 -21.32 -20.97 10.37
C ARG A 195 -21.58 -19.60 9.75
N ILE A 196 -22.59 -18.89 10.24
CA ILE A 196 -22.92 -17.54 9.74
C ILE A 196 -21.73 -16.58 9.95
N ARG A 197 -21.03 -16.71 11.08
CA ARG A 197 -19.88 -15.84 11.41
C ARG A 197 -18.63 -16.20 10.61
N LEU A 198 -18.31 -17.48 10.45
CA LEU A 198 -17.24 -17.95 9.55
C LEU A 198 -17.46 -17.45 8.12
N GLN A 199 -18.71 -17.44 7.65
CA GLN A 199 -19.04 -16.88 6.35
C GLN A 199 -18.76 -15.36 6.29
N ARG A 200 -19.13 -14.59 7.32
CA ARG A 200 -18.81 -13.16 7.42
C ARG A 200 -17.30 -12.91 7.46
N LEU A 201 -16.53 -13.73 8.18
CA LEU A 201 -15.07 -13.66 8.19
C LEU A 201 -14.47 -13.96 6.83
N GLY A 202 -14.99 -14.97 6.12
CA GLY A 202 -14.58 -15.27 4.75
C GLY A 202 -14.78 -14.07 3.80
N VAL A 203 -15.85 -13.30 3.99
CA VAL A 203 -16.11 -12.06 3.23
C VAL A 203 -15.12 -10.96 3.61
N LEU A 204 -14.91 -10.71 4.91
CA LEU A 204 -13.94 -9.71 5.38
C LEU A 204 -12.52 -10.03 4.90
N LEU A 205 -12.12 -11.30 4.91
CA LEU A 205 -10.82 -11.74 4.45
C LEU A 205 -10.62 -11.52 2.94
N LYS A 206 -11.68 -11.71 2.14
CA LYS A 206 -11.66 -11.32 0.72
C LYS A 206 -11.49 -9.81 0.54
N GLN A 207 -12.22 -9.00 1.31
CA GLN A 207 -12.09 -7.54 1.27
C GLN A 207 -10.69 -7.05 1.65
N ILE A 208 -10.04 -7.69 2.64
CA ILE A 208 -8.66 -7.39 3.01
C ILE A 208 -7.70 -7.71 1.85
N LYS A 209 -7.83 -8.89 1.23
CA LYS A 209 -7.00 -9.26 0.08
C LYS A 209 -7.18 -8.28 -1.10
N GLU A 210 -8.40 -7.82 -1.34
CA GLU A 210 -8.69 -6.80 -2.36
C GLU A 210 -8.05 -5.45 -2.02
N LEU A 211 -8.08 -5.03 -0.75
CA LEU A 211 -7.42 -3.81 -0.30
C LEU A 211 -5.90 -3.89 -0.43
N ASP A 212 -5.30 -5.03 -0.09
CA ASP A 212 -3.86 -5.26 -0.24
C ASP A 212 -3.44 -5.21 -1.71
N GLN A 213 -4.25 -5.78 -2.61
CA GLN A 213 -4.00 -5.69 -4.04
C GLN A 213 -4.07 -4.25 -4.53
N LYS A 214 -5.12 -3.51 -4.16
CA LYS A 214 -5.26 -2.07 -4.51
C LYS A 214 -4.10 -1.23 -3.98
N LYS A 215 -3.55 -1.57 -2.82
CA LYS A 215 -2.38 -0.90 -2.25
C LYS A 215 -1.13 -1.12 -3.11
N ARG A 216 -0.90 -2.36 -3.57
CA ARG A 216 0.21 -2.67 -4.49
C ARG A 216 0.05 -1.93 -5.82
N ASP A 217 -1.17 -1.87 -6.36
CA ASP A 217 -1.45 -1.15 -7.59
C ASP A 217 -1.20 0.36 -7.43
N LEU A 218 -1.59 0.94 -6.30
CA LEU A 218 -1.30 2.34 -5.95
C LEU A 218 0.19 2.63 -5.84
N ASP A 219 0.96 1.74 -5.20
CA ASP A 219 2.41 1.90 -5.08
C ASP A 219 3.08 1.82 -6.47
N GLY A 220 2.61 0.92 -7.35
CA GLY A 220 3.05 0.87 -8.75
C GLY A 220 2.72 2.14 -9.54
N MET A 221 1.53 2.72 -9.37
CA MET A 221 1.18 4.01 -10.00
C MET A 221 2.04 5.17 -9.48
N ARG A 222 2.39 5.18 -8.19
CA ARG A 222 3.29 6.19 -7.62
C ARG A 222 4.67 6.15 -8.25
N GLN A 223 5.21 4.96 -8.45
CA GLN A 223 6.50 4.78 -9.14
C GLN A 223 6.45 5.31 -10.58
N GLN A 224 5.36 5.03 -11.32
CA GLN A 224 5.19 5.59 -12.67
C GLN A 224 5.08 7.12 -12.68
N ILE A 225 4.43 7.72 -11.67
CA ILE A 225 4.36 9.18 -11.55
C ILE A 225 5.75 9.76 -11.32
N GLU A 226 6.55 9.15 -10.45
CA GLU A 226 7.94 9.56 -10.17
C GLU A 226 8.80 9.50 -11.44
N GLU A 227 8.75 8.38 -12.18
CA GLU A 227 9.46 8.24 -13.47
C GLU A 227 9.04 9.31 -14.49
N LYS A 228 7.75 9.66 -14.55
CA LYS A 228 7.26 10.70 -15.46
C LYS A 228 7.66 12.11 -15.01
N GLN A 229 7.76 12.34 -13.70
CA GLN A 229 8.26 13.61 -13.15
C GLN A 229 9.74 13.80 -13.48
N ASP A 230 10.57 12.77 -13.35
CA ASP A 230 11.98 12.82 -13.71
C ASP A 230 12.19 13.11 -15.20
N VAL A 231 11.39 12.48 -16.08
CA VAL A 231 11.43 12.79 -17.52
C VAL A 231 11.06 14.25 -17.79
N LEU A 232 10.02 14.75 -17.12
CA LEU A 232 9.57 16.13 -17.28
C LEU A 232 10.61 17.15 -16.79
N GLU A 233 11.29 16.86 -15.68
CA GLU A 233 12.34 17.73 -15.15
C GLU A 233 13.56 17.73 -16.06
N ASN A 234 13.98 16.57 -16.58
CA ASN A 234 15.04 16.48 -17.60
C ASN A 234 14.70 17.30 -18.86
N GLU A 235 13.45 17.25 -19.33
CA GLU A 235 13.02 18.06 -20.48
C GLU A 235 12.99 19.56 -20.16
N ARG A 236 12.69 19.95 -18.92
CA ARG A 236 12.80 21.35 -18.48
C ARG A 236 14.25 21.81 -18.46
N GLU A 237 15.16 21.01 -17.93
CA GLU A 237 16.60 21.31 -17.94
C GLU A 237 17.16 21.43 -19.37
N LYS A 238 16.72 20.56 -20.29
CA LYS A 238 17.07 20.72 -21.72
C LYS A 238 16.54 22.02 -22.32
N ARG A 239 15.31 22.42 -21.98
CA ARG A 239 14.75 23.69 -22.46
C ARG A 239 15.49 24.90 -21.91
N THR A 240 15.85 24.89 -20.62
CA THR A 240 16.59 26.01 -20.02
C THR A 240 18.01 26.10 -20.57
N THR A 241 18.69 24.97 -20.77
CA THR A 241 20.02 24.95 -21.41
C THR A 241 19.97 25.44 -22.86
N LEU A 242 18.98 25.00 -23.65
CA LEU A 242 18.78 25.51 -25.02
C LEU A 242 18.46 27.01 -25.05
N ALA A 243 17.62 27.50 -24.13
CA ALA A 243 17.32 28.93 -24.02
C ALA A 243 18.58 29.75 -23.67
N ASN A 244 19.41 29.25 -22.74
CA ASN A 244 20.67 29.91 -22.39
C ASN A 244 21.65 29.93 -23.58
N ILE A 245 21.76 28.85 -24.35
CA ILE A 245 22.58 28.79 -25.56
C ILE A 245 22.09 29.80 -26.59
N TYR A 246 20.77 29.86 -26.82
CA TYR A 246 20.16 30.82 -27.73
C TYR A 246 20.44 32.27 -27.32
N ASP A 247 20.27 32.61 -26.04
CA ASP A 247 20.58 33.95 -25.53
C ASP A 247 22.07 34.29 -25.67
N MET A 248 22.98 33.32 -25.45
CA MET A 248 24.42 33.49 -25.65
C MET A 248 24.76 33.74 -27.13
N GLU A 249 24.25 32.91 -28.04
CA GLU A 249 24.47 33.07 -29.49
C GLU A 249 23.91 34.40 -30.00
N ARG A 250 22.72 34.80 -29.54
CA ARG A 250 22.13 36.10 -29.87
C ARG A 250 23.01 37.26 -29.41
N ASN A 251 23.55 37.20 -28.19
CA ASN A 251 24.47 38.23 -27.69
C ASN A 251 25.78 38.25 -28.47
N ASN A 252 26.32 37.09 -28.85
CA ASN A 252 27.52 37.02 -29.69
C ASN A 252 27.27 37.64 -31.07
N ALA A 253 26.15 37.32 -31.71
CA ALA A 253 25.77 37.91 -33.00
C ALA A 253 25.59 39.44 -32.92
N TYR A 254 25.05 39.94 -31.80
CA TYR A 254 24.97 41.39 -31.56
C TYR A 254 26.37 42.04 -31.49
N ILE A 255 27.31 41.41 -30.78
CA ILE A 255 28.69 41.89 -30.68
C ILE A 255 29.40 41.83 -32.04
N GLU A 256 29.22 40.75 -32.79
CA GLU A 256 29.77 40.60 -34.14
C GLU A 256 29.23 41.67 -35.09
N LEU A 257 27.93 41.94 -35.06
CA LEU A 257 27.32 43.02 -35.84
C LEU A 257 27.88 44.38 -35.45
N GLU A 258 28.04 44.66 -34.15
CA GLU A 258 28.61 45.91 -33.68
C GLU A 258 30.06 46.09 -34.13
N ASN A 259 30.87 45.04 -34.03
CA ASN A 259 32.23 45.04 -34.54
C ASN A 259 32.26 45.24 -36.06
N TRP A 260 31.42 44.53 -36.80
CA TRP A 260 31.30 44.66 -38.25
C TRP A 260 30.93 46.09 -38.67
N ILE A 261 29.95 46.72 -38.00
CA ILE A 261 29.58 48.12 -38.25
C ILE A 261 30.77 49.06 -37.98
N ASN A 262 31.56 48.81 -36.93
CA ASN A 262 32.72 49.64 -36.60
C ASN A 262 33.90 49.44 -37.55
N GLU A 263 34.02 48.26 -38.17
CA GLU A 263 35.06 47.95 -39.17
C GLU A 263 34.76 48.56 -40.56
N LEU A 264 33.53 49.02 -40.81
CA LEU A 264 33.17 49.69 -42.06
C LEU A 264 33.86 51.05 -42.18
N THR A 265 34.90 51.12 -43.01
CA THR A 265 35.66 52.35 -43.26
C THR A 265 35.11 53.18 -44.43
N THR A 266 34.43 52.53 -45.39
CA THR A 266 33.96 53.17 -46.63
C THR A 266 32.50 53.62 -46.57
N LEU A 267 31.67 52.94 -45.77
CA LEU A 267 30.27 53.27 -45.56
C LEU A 267 30.09 53.72 -44.11
N VAL A 268 29.87 55.03 -43.91
CA VAL A 268 29.63 55.56 -42.57
C VAL A 268 28.13 55.55 -42.31
N LEU A 269 27.65 54.56 -41.56
CA LEU A 269 26.24 54.51 -41.19
C LEU A 269 25.89 55.66 -40.24
N SER A 270 24.75 56.31 -40.45
CA SER A 270 24.21 57.27 -39.49
C SER A 270 23.92 56.59 -38.14
N SER A 271 23.93 57.37 -37.05
CA SER A 271 23.60 56.87 -35.71
C SER A 271 22.19 56.24 -35.65
N ASN A 272 21.25 56.78 -36.43
CA ASN A 272 19.89 56.28 -36.53
C ASN A 272 19.83 54.91 -37.22
N SER A 273 20.51 54.77 -38.37
CA SER A 273 20.54 53.52 -39.14
C SER A 273 21.30 52.42 -38.38
N SER A 274 22.42 52.75 -37.73
CA SER A 274 23.14 51.83 -36.84
C SER A 274 22.28 51.35 -35.66
N THR A 275 21.59 52.27 -34.98
CA THR A 275 20.69 51.92 -33.87
C THR A 275 19.49 51.09 -34.33
N SER A 276 18.98 51.35 -35.53
CA SER A 276 17.86 50.60 -36.13
C SER A 276 18.26 49.14 -36.37
N VAL A 277 19.39 48.90 -37.05
CA VAL A 277 19.91 47.54 -37.30
C VAL A 277 20.20 46.81 -35.99
N LYS A 278 20.81 47.48 -35.00
CA LYS A 278 21.06 46.93 -33.66
C LYS A 278 19.78 46.58 -32.88
N ARG A 279 18.65 47.23 -33.14
CA ARG A 279 17.35 46.83 -32.55
C ARG A 279 16.70 45.68 -33.30
N MET A 280 16.86 45.66 -34.62
CA MET A 280 16.29 44.64 -35.50
C MET A 280 16.95 43.27 -35.33
N ILE A 281 18.23 43.20 -34.97
CA ILE A 281 18.91 41.93 -34.73
C ILE A 281 18.29 41.13 -33.58
N ASN A 282 17.68 41.80 -32.60
CA ASN A 282 16.98 41.12 -31.49
C ASN A 282 15.73 40.37 -31.95
N GLY A 283 15.17 40.71 -33.11
CA GLY A 283 14.03 40.03 -33.72
C GLY A 283 14.40 39.24 -34.97
N TYR A 284 15.68 39.08 -35.28
CA TYR A 284 16.15 38.37 -36.47
C TYR A 284 15.69 36.91 -36.45
N LEU A 285 15.13 36.43 -37.57
CA LEU A 285 14.52 35.10 -37.76
C LEU A 285 13.22 34.81 -37.00
N GLU A 286 12.85 35.62 -35.99
CA GLU A 286 11.54 35.55 -35.34
C GLU A 286 10.51 36.47 -36.01
N ASN A 287 10.84 37.77 -36.09
CA ASN A 287 9.94 38.84 -36.52
C ASN A 287 10.55 39.75 -37.60
N VAL A 288 11.85 39.61 -37.88
CA VAL A 288 12.61 40.40 -38.83
C VAL A 288 13.30 39.47 -39.82
N THR A 289 13.03 39.70 -41.10
CA THR A 289 13.68 38.99 -42.21
C THR A 289 15.03 39.63 -42.56
N GLU A 290 15.89 38.88 -43.25
CA GLU A 290 17.20 39.36 -43.71
C GLU A 290 17.07 40.65 -44.55
N GLU A 291 16.09 40.71 -45.45
CA GLU A 291 15.84 41.89 -46.30
C GLU A 291 15.50 43.14 -45.47
N GLN A 292 14.74 42.97 -44.39
CA GLN A 292 14.38 44.05 -43.48
C GLN A 292 15.58 44.52 -42.65
N LEU A 293 16.45 43.60 -42.23
CA LEU A 293 17.68 43.94 -41.51
C LEU A 293 18.65 44.73 -42.41
N MET A 294 18.71 44.39 -43.70
CA MET A 294 19.60 45.04 -44.67
C MET A 294 19.06 46.35 -45.24
N SER A 295 17.76 46.63 -45.10
CA SER A 295 17.13 47.83 -45.67
C SER A 295 17.74 49.15 -45.18
N PRO A 296 18.00 49.38 -43.87
CA PRO A 296 18.63 50.62 -43.41
C PRO A 296 20.04 50.83 -43.95
N ILE A 297 20.81 49.74 -44.08
CA ILE A 297 22.18 49.76 -44.61
C ILE A 297 22.16 50.10 -46.11
N SER A 298 21.22 49.49 -46.84
CA SER A 298 21.06 49.70 -48.28
C SER A 298 20.59 51.13 -48.59
N GLY A 299 19.66 51.66 -47.78
CA GLY A 299 19.19 53.04 -47.93
C GLY A 299 20.30 54.08 -47.72
N GLU A 300 21.09 53.94 -46.65
CA GLU A 300 22.25 54.82 -46.40
C GLU A 300 23.29 54.72 -47.50
N ARG A 301 23.55 53.51 -48.01
CA ARG A 301 24.47 53.31 -49.14
C ARG A 301 23.97 54.04 -50.38
N GLU A 302 22.70 53.88 -50.72
CA GLU A 302 22.10 54.55 -51.89
C GLU A 302 22.12 56.07 -51.74
N GLU A 303 21.87 56.59 -50.53
CA GLU A 303 21.96 58.02 -50.25
C GLU A 303 23.38 58.56 -50.41
N GLN A 304 24.39 57.88 -49.85
CA GLN A 304 25.80 58.29 -50.00
C GLN A 304 26.26 58.21 -51.45
N VAL A 305 25.91 57.15 -52.17
CA VAL A 305 26.20 57.04 -53.61
C VAL A 305 25.54 58.17 -54.40
N SER A 306 24.27 58.48 -54.09
CA SER A 306 23.55 59.59 -54.72
C SER A 306 24.19 60.95 -54.42
N GLN A 307 24.66 61.18 -53.19
CA GLN A 307 25.39 62.39 -52.82
C GLN A 307 26.73 62.49 -53.56
N CYS A 308 27.53 61.42 -53.59
CA CYS A 308 28.78 61.38 -54.34
C CYS A 308 28.57 61.64 -55.84
N LEU A 309 27.53 61.07 -56.45
CA LEU A 309 27.20 61.33 -57.85
C LEU A 309 26.80 62.79 -58.11
N LYS A 310 26.05 63.41 -57.19
CA LYS A 310 25.70 64.84 -57.28
C LYS A 310 26.91 65.74 -57.13
N GLU A 311 27.80 65.43 -56.18
CA GLU A 311 29.05 66.14 -55.99
C GLU A 311 29.96 66.01 -57.21
N GLN A 312 30.07 64.79 -57.76
CA GLN A 312 30.81 64.55 -58.99
C GLN A 312 30.24 65.37 -60.15
N ALA A 313 28.93 65.37 -60.37
CA ALA A 313 28.30 66.16 -61.42
C ALA A 313 28.48 67.67 -61.21
N SER A 314 28.42 68.14 -59.97
CA SER A 314 28.68 69.54 -59.61
C SER A 314 30.13 69.95 -59.88
N LEU A 315 31.09 69.11 -59.50
CA LEU A 315 32.52 69.33 -59.75
C LEU A 315 32.83 69.26 -61.25
N GLU A 316 32.22 68.34 -62.00
CA GLU A 316 32.34 68.28 -63.45
C GLU A 316 31.80 69.55 -64.12
N ALA A 317 30.65 70.07 -63.66
CA ALA A 317 30.10 71.33 -64.15
C ALA A 317 31.00 72.53 -63.80
N GLN A 318 31.58 72.58 -62.59
CA GLN A 318 32.55 73.61 -62.21
C GLN A 318 33.83 73.52 -63.06
N MET A 319 34.31 72.31 -63.33
CA MET A 319 35.44 72.10 -64.23
C MET A 319 35.13 72.59 -65.64
N GLN A 320 33.96 72.27 -66.20
CA GLN A 320 33.55 72.73 -67.52
C GLN A 320 33.45 74.25 -67.58
N SER A 321 32.81 74.89 -66.60
CA SER A 321 32.73 76.35 -66.52
C SER A 321 34.12 77.01 -66.42
N LYS A 322 35.06 76.39 -65.68
CA LYS A 322 36.45 76.89 -65.61
C LYS A 322 37.24 76.69 -66.90
N VAL A 323 36.95 75.63 -67.65
CA VAL A 323 37.52 75.43 -69.00
C VAL A 323 36.96 76.47 -69.97
N GLU A 324 35.66 76.74 -69.94
CA GLU A 324 35.04 77.79 -70.77
C GLU A 324 35.57 79.18 -70.43
N GLU A 325 35.73 79.52 -69.14
CA GLU A 325 36.38 80.77 -68.72
C GLU A 325 37.81 80.85 -69.26
N ARG A 326 38.59 79.75 -69.17
CA ARG A 326 39.94 79.70 -69.72
C ARG A 326 39.93 79.96 -71.23
N ASP A 327 39.07 79.27 -71.97
CA ASP A 327 38.99 79.39 -73.43
C ASP A 327 38.59 80.82 -73.85
N LEU A 328 37.64 81.45 -73.13
CA LEU A 328 37.29 82.88 -73.33
C LEU A 328 38.48 83.81 -73.04
N THR A 329 39.24 83.58 -71.96
CA THR A 329 40.44 84.37 -71.69
C THR A 329 41.54 84.15 -72.71
N GLU A 330 41.68 82.93 -73.25
CA GLU A 330 42.61 82.65 -74.36
C GLU A 330 42.17 83.38 -75.63
N GLU A 331 40.86 83.40 -75.94
CA GLU A 331 40.32 84.20 -77.05
C GLU A 331 40.53 85.71 -76.84
N GLU A 332 40.32 86.24 -75.63
CA GLU A 332 40.60 87.64 -75.30
C GLU A 332 42.09 87.98 -75.47
N ILE A 333 43.00 87.09 -75.04
CA ILE A 333 44.44 87.26 -75.26
C ILE A 333 44.76 87.28 -76.76
N VAL A 334 44.18 86.37 -77.55
CA VAL A 334 44.39 86.34 -79.02
C VAL A 334 43.85 87.61 -79.69
N VAL A 335 42.70 88.14 -79.23
CA VAL A 335 42.16 89.41 -79.72
C VAL A 335 43.07 90.59 -79.35
N LEU A 336 43.55 90.64 -78.11
CA LEU A 336 44.45 91.68 -77.63
C LEU A 336 45.82 91.64 -78.32
N GLU A 337 46.36 90.45 -78.59
CA GLU A 337 47.60 90.26 -79.36
C GLU A 337 47.41 90.60 -80.86
N GLY A 338 46.18 90.55 -81.38
CA GLY A 338 45.83 90.91 -82.76
C GLY A 338 45.49 92.38 -83.00
N THR A 339 45.35 93.20 -81.96
CA THR A 339 45.11 94.64 -82.06
C THR A 339 46.39 95.44 -81.83
N ASP A 340 46.98 95.96 -82.91
CA ASP A 340 48.03 96.98 -82.85
C ASP A 340 47.48 98.30 -82.28
N GLU A 341 48.14 98.80 -81.22
CA GLU A 341 48.00 100.13 -80.62
C GLU A 341 46.62 100.54 -80.09
N ILE A 342 46.26 100.06 -78.90
CA ILE A 342 45.24 100.72 -78.05
C ILE A 342 45.88 101.97 -77.43
N GLU A 343 45.71 103.13 -78.07
CA GLU A 343 46.02 104.42 -77.43
C GLU A 343 45.11 104.62 -76.20
N PRO A 344 45.66 104.92 -75.00
CA PRO A 344 44.85 105.10 -73.80
C PRO A 344 43.95 106.34 -73.90
N GLU A 345 42.71 106.23 -73.41
CA GLU A 345 41.75 107.33 -73.41
C GLU A 345 42.28 108.53 -72.58
N LEU A 346 42.49 109.68 -73.25
CA LEU A 346 43.00 110.90 -72.62
C LEU A 346 41.90 111.66 -71.84
N PRO A 347 42.19 112.15 -70.62
CA PRO A 347 41.23 112.95 -69.83
C PRO A 347 40.75 114.23 -70.53
N VAL A 348 39.46 114.56 -70.35
CA VAL A 348 38.75 115.69 -71.02
C VAL A 348 39.47 117.05 -70.88
N ALA A 349 40.18 117.28 -69.77
CA ALA A 349 40.94 118.51 -69.55
C ALA A 349 42.12 118.69 -70.53
N LYS A 350 42.85 117.61 -70.85
CA LYS A 350 43.93 117.63 -71.85
C LYS A 350 43.35 117.85 -73.26
N GLN A 351 42.20 117.25 -73.57
CA GLN A 351 41.52 117.44 -74.86
C GLN A 351 41.10 118.92 -75.07
N ASN A 352 40.62 119.59 -74.02
CA ASN A 352 40.25 121.01 -74.10
C ASN A 352 41.47 121.94 -74.24
N GLN A 353 42.59 121.64 -73.57
CA GLN A 353 43.84 122.40 -73.75
C GLN A 353 44.41 122.26 -75.16
N LEU A 354 44.39 121.05 -75.74
CA LEU A 354 44.82 120.81 -77.12
C LEU A 354 43.93 121.55 -78.14
N ARG A 355 42.63 121.72 -77.86
CA ARG A 355 41.72 122.57 -78.66
C ARG A 355 42.08 124.05 -78.54
N GLU A 356 42.31 124.56 -77.32
CA GLU A 356 42.72 125.96 -77.11
C GLU A 356 44.03 126.33 -77.80
N PHE A 357 45.03 125.44 -77.81
CA PHE A 357 46.30 125.68 -78.52
C PHE A 357 46.10 125.72 -80.04
N LYS A 358 45.18 124.90 -80.57
CA LYS A 358 44.81 124.88 -81.99
C LYS A 358 44.09 126.18 -82.39
N ASP A 359 43.16 126.66 -81.56
CA ASP A 359 42.38 127.89 -81.81
C ASP A 359 43.23 129.17 -81.71
N LYS A 360 44.27 129.18 -80.85
CA LYS A 360 45.21 130.31 -80.71
C LYS A 360 46.38 130.26 -81.70
N GLY A 361 46.43 129.27 -82.59
CA GLY A 361 47.48 129.14 -83.62
C GLY A 361 48.88 128.89 -83.05
N ILE A 362 48.99 128.31 -81.85
CA ILE A 362 50.28 127.98 -81.22
C ILE A 362 50.64 126.54 -81.60
N PRO A 363 51.75 126.29 -82.32
CA PRO A 363 52.21 124.94 -82.61
C PRO A 363 52.53 124.19 -81.30
N TYR A 364 52.04 122.96 -81.17
CA TYR A 364 52.35 122.07 -80.05
C TYR A 364 52.74 120.68 -80.56
N VAL A 365 53.51 119.94 -79.76
CA VAL A 365 53.79 118.51 -79.96
C VAL A 365 53.02 117.74 -78.89
N PRO A 366 52.10 116.82 -79.25
CA PRO A 366 51.37 116.05 -78.26
C PRO A 366 52.32 115.05 -77.59
N PHE A 367 52.55 115.23 -76.28
CA PHE A 367 53.02 114.16 -75.41
C PHE A 367 51.78 113.45 -74.87
N TYR A 368 51.56 112.22 -75.33
CA TYR A 368 50.50 111.33 -74.86
C TYR A 368 50.73 110.99 -73.38
#